data_AF-A0A5B9RCQ7-F1
#
_entry.id   AF-A0A5B9RCQ7-F1
#
_cell.length_a   1.000
_cell.length_b   1.000
_cell.length_c   1.000
_cell.angle_alpha   90.00
_cell.angle_beta   90.00
_cell.angle_gamma   90.00
#
_symmetry.space_group_name_H-M   'P 1'
#
loop_
_entity.id
_entity.type
_entity.pdbx_description
1 polymer ?
#
loop_
_entity_poly.entity_id
_entity_poly.type
_entity_poly.pdbx_seq_one_letter_code
_entity_poly.pdbx_strand_id
1 'polypeptide(L)'
;MNSTLLQLALLPLILKRNLQLSKNSLSNKNFCSSKFNEKDINKLIEIFIGILDGDGYFDIGIQKQYNKNLNNKPKSTIRIRLGINLMFKDKELLELLVDKLGAGKIDYSKSKNQYRLILYKTDILNTIYPYLKINNIEFLTYNRRKQFFLFKYIIENNIKHWENLNLEEIDNLFIKNNKKLNFHQIINLPYFYNWLIGFTIAEGSFHVKSNGRAHFSIVQSGLENYQVIKAIHYFIKGPLSLQHVIKPENFKVYRISFSSKIDLDIIIKFFENNQLLGLKKLQFDNWKSYIFSNNIIKHKAPNINLTKISNSLSTKNNCEISNNETSNR
;
A
#
# COMPACT_ATOMS: atom_id res chain seq x y z
N MET A 1 -8.81 -31.30 -34.11
CA MET A 1 -9.76 -30.45 -33.37
C MET A 1 -10.22 -31.04 -32.02
N ASN A 2 -9.46 -31.92 -31.35
CA ASN A 2 -9.94 -32.60 -30.12
C ASN A 2 -9.08 -32.41 -28.84
N SER A 3 -8.07 -31.52 -28.78
CA SER A 3 -7.25 -31.37 -27.55
C SER A 3 -7.76 -30.32 -26.55
N THR A 4 -8.61 -29.38 -26.97
CA THR A 4 -9.12 -28.30 -26.12
C THR A 4 -10.26 -28.74 -25.19
N LEU A 5 -11.05 -29.75 -25.59
CA LEU A 5 -12.12 -30.31 -24.77
C LEU A 5 -11.58 -31.17 -23.60
N LEU A 6 -10.44 -31.85 -23.78
CA LEU A 6 -9.81 -32.63 -22.71
C LEU A 6 -9.19 -31.74 -21.62
N GLN A 7 -8.63 -30.57 -21.97
CA GLN A 7 -8.07 -29.63 -20.99
C GLN A 7 -9.14 -28.98 -20.12
N LEU A 8 -10.35 -28.75 -20.64
CA LEU A 8 -11.46 -28.17 -19.88
C LEU A 8 -12.13 -29.17 -18.93
N ALA A 9 -12.08 -30.48 -19.24
CA ALA A 9 -12.63 -31.53 -18.39
C ALA A 9 -11.76 -31.86 -17.15
N LEU A 10 -10.46 -31.52 -17.18
CA LEU A 10 -9.50 -31.83 -16.10
C LEU A 10 -9.40 -30.71 -15.03
N LEU A 11 -9.87 -29.49 -15.32
CA LEU A 11 -9.85 -28.37 -14.39
C LEU A 11 -10.56 -28.66 -13.04
N PRO A 12 -11.76 -29.29 -13.02
CA PRO A 12 -12.49 -29.57 -11.78
C PRO A 12 -11.79 -30.60 -10.88
N LEU A 13 -11.08 -31.58 -11.48
CA LEU A 13 -10.36 -32.63 -10.76
C LEU A 13 -9.07 -32.10 -10.13
N ILE A 14 -8.37 -31.19 -10.81
CA ILE A 14 -7.17 -30.51 -10.31
C ILE A 14 -7.52 -29.55 -9.15
N LEU A 15 -8.69 -28.89 -9.22
CA LEU A 15 -9.22 -28.05 -8.13
C LEU A 15 -9.54 -28.85 -6.86
N LYS A 16 -10.16 -30.03 -6.99
CA LYS A 16 -10.56 -30.87 -5.86
C LYS A 16 -9.35 -31.45 -5.10
N ARG A 17 -8.28 -31.82 -5.81
CA ARG A 17 -7.04 -32.36 -5.23
C ARG A 17 -6.21 -31.30 -4.49
N ASN A 18 -6.23 -30.04 -4.93
CA ASN A 18 -5.52 -28.94 -4.27
C ASN A 18 -6.20 -28.44 -2.99
N LEU A 19 -7.53 -28.56 -2.89
CA LEU A 19 -8.29 -28.26 -1.66
C LEU A 19 -8.01 -29.26 -0.53
N GLN A 20 -7.67 -30.51 -0.86
CA GLN A 20 -7.31 -31.53 0.13
C GLN A 20 -5.90 -31.32 0.70
N LEU A 21 -4.97 -30.83 -0.12
CA LEU A 21 -3.60 -30.53 0.31
C LEU A 21 -3.51 -29.28 1.20
N SER A 22 -4.39 -28.28 1.01
CA SER A 22 -4.39 -27.08 1.86
C SER A 22 -4.95 -27.34 3.27
N LYS A 23 -5.85 -28.32 3.45
CA LYS A 23 -6.36 -28.67 4.79
C LYS A 23 -5.31 -29.35 5.67
N ASN A 24 -4.36 -30.07 5.07
CA ASN A 24 -3.33 -30.80 5.81
C ASN A 24 -2.11 -29.94 6.17
N SER A 25 -1.92 -28.77 5.55
CA SER A 25 -0.77 -27.88 5.85
C SER A 25 -1.08 -26.78 6.87
N LEU A 26 -2.32 -26.67 7.34
CA LEU A 26 -2.75 -25.65 8.32
C LEU A 26 -2.68 -26.12 9.79
N SER A 27 -2.28 -27.37 10.05
CA SER A 27 -2.38 -27.95 11.41
C SER A 27 -1.12 -27.89 12.27
N ASN A 28 0.00 -27.33 11.83
CA ASN A 28 1.21 -27.29 12.66
C ASN A 28 2.05 -26.03 12.45
N LYS A 29 1.71 -24.97 13.18
CA LYS A 29 2.65 -24.00 13.75
C LYS A 29 1.95 -23.19 14.83
N ASN A 30 2.36 -23.42 16.08
CA ASN A 30 1.93 -22.65 17.24
C ASN A 30 2.37 -21.19 17.07
N PHE A 31 1.46 -20.34 16.60
CA PHE A 31 1.64 -18.90 16.49
C PHE A 31 1.25 -18.28 17.83
N CYS A 32 2.25 -17.96 18.63
CA CYS A 32 2.05 -17.19 19.85
C CYS A 32 2.00 -15.71 19.46
N SER A 33 0.80 -15.18 19.23
CA SER A 33 0.57 -13.73 19.19
C SER A 33 -0.77 -13.41 19.84
N SER A 34 -0.80 -12.30 20.57
CA SER A 34 -2.01 -11.66 21.07
C SER A 34 -3.12 -11.67 20.01
N LYS A 35 -4.31 -12.17 20.37
CA LYS A 35 -5.50 -12.32 19.50
C LYS A 35 -5.83 -11.02 18.75
N PHE A 36 -5.25 -10.82 17.57
CA PHE A 36 -5.84 -9.95 16.55
C PHE A 36 -7.04 -10.69 15.94
N ASN A 37 -8.16 -10.01 15.81
CA ASN A 37 -9.33 -10.57 15.15
C ASN A 37 -9.01 -10.77 13.66
N GLU A 38 -9.37 -11.93 13.10
CA GLU A 38 -9.19 -12.26 11.67
C GLU A 38 -9.77 -11.15 10.76
N LYS A 39 -10.88 -10.53 11.19
CA LYS A 39 -11.49 -9.40 10.49
C LYS A 39 -10.57 -8.19 10.37
N ASP A 40 -9.75 -7.91 11.39
CA ASP A 40 -8.85 -6.75 11.41
C ASP A 40 -7.65 -6.98 10.48
N ILE A 41 -7.14 -8.22 10.44
CA ILE A 41 -6.07 -8.62 9.52
C ILE A 41 -6.55 -8.55 8.07
N ASN A 42 -7.76 -9.03 7.78
CA ASN A 42 -8.37 -8.96 6.45
C ASN A 42 -8.50 -7.51 5.96
N LYS A 43 -9.05 -6.63 6.80
CA LYS A 43 -9.12 -5.18 6.52
C LYS A 43 -7.73 -4.59 6.28
N LEU A 44 -6.74 -4.98 7.09
CA LEU A 44 -5.37 -4.51 6.93
C LEU A 44 -4.77 -4.96 5.60
N ILE A 45 -5.00 -6.21 5.16
CA ILE A 45 -4.50 -6.69 3.86
C ILE A 45 -5.12 -5.86 2.74
N GLU A 46 -6.42 -5.58 2.77
CA GLU A 46 -7.08 -4.75 1.76
C GLU A 46 -6.50 -3.32 1.70
N ILE A 47 -6.25 -2.71 2.86
CA ILE A 47 -5.54 -1.43 2.96
C ILE A 47 -4.12 -1.56 2.39
N PHE A 48 -3.40 -2.63 2.74
CA PHE A 48 -2.03 -2.87 2.29
C PHE A 48 -1.95 -3.01 0.76
N ILE A 49 -2.92 -3.66 0.11
CA ILE A 49 -3.02 -3.72 -1.35
C ILE A 49 -3.18 -2.33 -1.95
N GLY A 50 -3.99 -1.45 -1.32
CA GLY A 50 -4.09 -0.05 -1.71
C GLY A 50 -2.76 0.70 -1.64
N ILE A 51 -2.00 0.53 -0.55
CA ILE A 51 -0.67 1.12 -0.39
C ILE A 51 0.27 0.61 -1.50
N LEU A 52 0.25 -0.69 -1.76
CA LEU A 52 1.07 -1.33 -2.77
C LEU A 52 0.73 -0.88 -4.21
N ASP A 53 -0.53 -0.55 -4.49
CA ASP A 53 -0.94 -0.02 -5.79
C ASP A 53 -0.32 1.34 -6.10
N GLY A 54 -0.14 2.18 -5.06
CA GLY A 54 0.59 3.45 -5.15
C GLY A 54 2.10 3.25 -5.15
N ASP A 55 2.67 2.96 -3.97
CA ASP A 55 4.12 2.98 -3.73
C ASP A 55 4.80 1.59 -3.78
N GLY A 56 4.02 0.54 -4.02
CA GLY A 56 4.52 -0.83 -4.01
C GLY A 56 5.03 -1.34 -5.35
N TYR A 57 5.70 -2.49 -5.30
CA TYR A 57 6.13 -3.24 -6.48
C TYR A 57 6.34 -4.72 -6.16
N PHE A 58 6.08 -5.57 -7.16
CA PHE A 58 6.69 -6.90 -7.18
C PHE A 58 8.04 -6.83 -7.88
N ASP A 59 9.05 -7.42 -7.24
CA ASP A 59 10.36 -7.66 -7.81
C ASP A 59 10.52 -9.15 -8.07
N ILE A 60 10.25 -9.51 -9.32
CA ILE A 60 10.35 -10.86 -9.86
C ILE A 60 11.53 -10.88 -10.84
N GLY A 61 12.52 -11.73 -10.57
CA GLY A 61 13.76 -11.70 -11.34
C GLY A 61 14.62 -12.94 -11.19
N ILE A 62 15.72 -12.96 -11.93
CA ILE A 62 16.73 -14.02 -11.88
C ILE A 62 17.39 -14.04 -10.49
N GLN A 63 17.40 -15.21 -9.87
CA GLN A 63 18.30 -15.54 -8.77
C GLN A 63 19.35 -16.51 -9.30
N LYS A 64 20.53 -15.98 -9.62
CA LYS A 64 21.65 -16.75 -10.16
C LYS A 64 22.06 -17.81 -9.14
N GLN A 65 22.13 -19.05 -9.60
CA GLN A 65 22.79 -20.11 -8.84
C GLN A 65 24.25 -20.14 -9.25
N TYR A 66 25.14 -20.09 -8.27
CA TYR A 66 26.57 -20.26 -8.49
C TYR A 66 26.90 -21.72 -8.21
N ASN A 67 27.41 -22.42 -9.22
CA ASN A 67 27.97 -23.75 -9.04
C ASN A 67 29.47 -23.69 -9.37
N LYS A 68 30.29 -24.42 -8.60
CA LYS A 68 31.75 -24.48 -8.83
C LYS A 68 32.12 -25.42 -9.97
N ASN A 69 31.20 -26.27 -10.43
CA ASN A 69 31.43 -27.22 -11.52
C ASN A 69 31.15 -26.60 -12.89
N LEU A 70 32.20 -26.46 -13.71
CA LEU A 70 32.17 -25.87 -15.06
C LEU A 70 31.35 -26.69 -16.08
N ASN A 71 31.16 -27.99 -15.83
CA ASN A 71 30.56 -28.91 -16.81
C ASN A 71 29.02 -28.90 -16.83
N ASN A 72 28.36 -28.18 -15.90
CA ASN A 72 26.91 -28.08 -15.87
C ASN A 72 26.48 -26.68 -15.39
N LYS A 73 26.02 -25.82 -16.30
CA LYS A 73 25.51 -24.49 -15.92
C LYS A 73 24.19 -24.67 -15.15
N PRO A 74 24.14 -24.36 -13.85
CA PRO A 74 22.90 -24.51 -13.09
C PRO A 74 21.85 -23.53 -13.62
N LYS A 75 20.59 -24.00 -13.74
CA LYS A 75 19.47 -23.13 -14.09
C LYS A 75 19.21 -22.13 -12.97
N SER A 76 18.99 -20.87 -13.34
CA SER A 76 18.69 -19.81 -12.39
C SER A 76 17.31 -20.02 -11.77
N THR A 77 17.20 -19.83 -10.46
CA THR A 77 15.90 -19.83 -9.78
C THR A 77 15.21 -18.48 -9.92
N ILE A 78 13.91 -18.43 -9.60
CA ILE A 78 13.14 -17.19 -9.64
C ILE A 78 13.08 -16.56 -8.24
N ARG A 79 13.63 -15.34 -8.12
CA ARG A 79 13.40 -14.47 -6.96
C ARG A 79 12.02 -13.86 -7.06
N ILE A 80 11.26 -13.87 -5.97
CA ILE A 80 10.00 -13.16 -5.85
C ILE A 80 10.02 -12.37 -4.54
N ARG A 81 9.83 -11.05 -4.64
CA ARG A 81 9.69 -10.13 -3.52
C ARG A 81 8.52 -9.19 -3.77
N LEU A 82 7.81 -8.82 -2.73
CA LEU A 82 6.85 -7.73 -2.72
C LEU A 82 7.41 -6.65 -1.81
N GLY A 83 7.50 -5.41 -2.28
CA GLY A 83 8.15 -4.36 -1.50
C GLY A 83 7.52 -3.00 -1.65
N ILE A 84 7.84 -2.14 -0.67
CA ILE A 84 7.49 -0.73 -0.61
C ILE A 84 8.75 0.00 -0.16
N ASN A 85 9.05 1.14 -0.80
CA ASN A 85 10.12 2.03 -0.34
C ASN A 85 9.48 3.34 0.10
N LEU A 86 9.64 3.73 1.36
CA LEU A 86 9.12 4.99 1.90
C LEU A 86 10.26 5.86 2.45
N MET A 87 9.99 7.16 2.56
CA MET A 87 10.93 8.12 3.15
C MET A 87 11.21 7.77 4.62
N PHE A 88 12.37 8.20 5.14
CA PHE A 88 12.78 7.85 6.51
C PHE A 88 11.73 8.18 7.59
N LYS A 89 10.91 9.22 7.38
CA LYS A 89 9.87 9.67 8.31
C LYS A 89 8.69 8.70 8.41
N ASP A 90 8.52 7.79 7.45
CA ASP A 90 7.45 6.79 7.42
C ASP A 90 7.90 5.43 7.99
N LYS A 91 9.02 5.38 8.72
CA LYS A 91 9.53 4.15 9.35
C LYS A 91 8.46 3.47 10.21
N GLU A 92 7.77 4.23 11.05
CA GLU A 92 6.75 3.71 11.97
C GLU A 92 5.58 3.06 11.24
N LEU A 93 5.22 3.54 10.04
CA LEU A 93 4.20 2.90 9.21
C LEU A 93 4.66 1.51 8.76
N LEU A 94 5.91 1.37 8.34
CA LEU A 94 6.46 0.07 7.94
C LEU A 94 6.55 -0.89 9.12
N GLU A 95 6.98 -0.41 10.29
CA GLU A 95 7.04 -1.22 11.52
C GLU A 95 5.65 -1.70 11.94
N LEU A 96 4.64 -0.83 11.88
CA LEU A 96 3.25 -1.20 12.12
C LEU A 96 2.77 -2.27 11.14
N LEU A 97 3.07 -2.14 9.85
CA LEU A 97 2.67 -3.12 8.85
C LEU A 97 3.31 -4.49 9.11
N VAL A 98 4.61 -4.53 9.46
CA VAL A 98 5.30 -5.79 9.78
C VAL A 98 4.72 -6.44 11.03
N ASP A 99 4.52 -5.65 12.09
CA ASP A 99 3.94 -6.13 13.36
C ASP A 99 2.56 -6.78 13.12
N LYS A 100 1.68 -6.08 12.41
CA LYS A 100 0.30 -6.52 12.22
C LYS A 100 0.15 -7.65 11.20
N LEU A 101 0.97 -7.66 10.14
CA LEU A 101 0.98 -8.77 9.18
C LEU A 101 1.72 -9.99 9.74
N GLY A 102 2.56 -9.82 10.78
CA GLY A 102 3.43 -10.87 11.30
C GLY A 102 4.48 -11.34 10.30
N ALA A 103 4.78 -10.52 9.28
CA ALA A 103 5.62 -10.90 8.15
C ALA A 103 6.34 -9.71 7.51
N GLY A 104 7.48 -10.00 6.88
CA GLY A 104 8.30 -9.03 6.16
C GLY A 104 9.52 -8.54 6.95
N LYS A 105 10.41 -7.86 6.23
CA LYS A 105 11.67 -7.32 6.73
C LYS A 105 11.82 -5.86 6.34
N ILE A 106 12.29 -5.03 7.27
CA ILE A 106 12.60 -3.63 7.03
C ILE A 106 14.12 -3.48 6.88
N ASP A 107 14.54 -2.92 5.75
CA ASP A 107 15.92 -2.54 5.49
C ASP A 107 16.03 -1.00 5.35
N TYR A 108 17.15 -0.41 5.76
CA TYR A 108 17.42 1.02 5.60
C TYR A 108 18.44 1.27 4.49
N SER A 109 18.11 2.15 3.54
CA SER A 109 19.02 2.61 2.51
C SER A 109 19.57 4.00 2.86
N LYS A 110 20.81 4.05 3.37
CA LYS A 110 21.50 5.30 3.71
C LYS A 110 21.60 6.27 2.52
N SER A 111 21.92 5.77 1.32
CA SER A 111 22.12 6.61 0.13
C SER A 111 20.84 7.26 -0.39
N LYS A 112 19.68 6.61 -0.19
CA LYS A 112 18.37 7.14 -0.61
C LYS A 112 17.60 7.80 0.53
N ASN A 113 18.10 7.71 1.77
CA ASN A 113 17.40 8.14 2.98
C ASN A 113 15.96 7.58 3.06
N GLN A 114 15.84 6.29 2.77
CA GLN A 114 14.56 5.57 2.65
C GLN A 114 14.61 4.25 3.42
N TYR A 115 13.47 3.89 4.02
CA TYR A 115 13.25 2.53 4.49
C TYR A 115 12.54 1.71 3.43
N ARG A 116 12.86 0.43 3.39
CA ARG A 116 12.27 -0.54 2.48
C ARG A 116 11.66 -1.68 3.28
N LEU A 117 10.36 -1.90 3.11
CA LEU A 117 9.70 -3.13 3.53
C LEU A 117 9.79 -4.16 2.39
N ILE A 118 10.19 -5.38 2.72
CA ILE A 118 10.25 -6.52 1.80
C ILE A 118 9.50 -7.71 2.41
N LEU A 119 8.53 -8.24 1.69
CA LEU A 119 7.98 -9.57 1.90
C LEU A 119 8.60 -10.52 0.88
N TYR A 120 9.20 -11.60 1.37
CA TYR A 120 9.76 -12.65 0.51
C TYR A 120 8.66 -13.59 0.02
N LYS A 121 8.98 -14.45 -0.96
CA LYS A 121 8.03 -15.44 -1.53
C LYS A 121 7.23 -16.19 -0.46
N THR A 122 7.88 -16.66 0.60
CA THR A 122 7.24 -17.39 1.70
C THR A 122 6.24 -16.52 2.47
N ASP A 123 6.61 -15.28 2.76
CA ASP A 123 5.77 -14.32 3.48
C ASP A 123 4.49 -14.02 2.69
N ILE A 124 4.64 -13.80 1.38
CA ILE A 124 3.53 -13.53 0.45
C ILE A 124 2.59 -14.74 0.40
N LEU A 125 3.14 -15.96 0.25
CA LEU A 125 2.34 -17.18 0.11
C LEU A 125 1.62 -17.58 1.40
N ASN A 126 2.16 -17.25 2.56
CA ASN A 126 1.58 -17.65 3.85
C ASN A 126 0.63 -16.58 4.42
N THR A 127 0.80 -15.31 4.07
CA THR A 127 0.09 -14.20 4.72
C THR A 127 -0.92 -13.54 3.78
N ILE A 128 -0.45 -13.05 2.63
CA ILE A 128 -1.26 -12.18 1.76
C ILE A 128 -2.02 -13.00 0.71
N TYR A 129 -1.30 -13.85 -0.02
CA TYR A 129 -1.84 -14.54 -1.19
C TYR A 129 -3.06 -15.44 -0.90
N PRO A 130 -3.13 -16.21 0.20
CA PRO A 130 -4.30 -17.03 0.50
C PRO A 130 -5.58 -16.19 0.58
N TYR A 131 -5.51 -15.05 1.28
CA TYR A 131 -6.64 -14.13 1.44
C TYR A 131 -7.05 -13.52 0.10
N LEU A 132 -6.09 -13.04 -0.71
CA LEU A 132 -6.39 -12.49 -2.03
C LEU A 132 -7.07 -13.52 -2.94
N LYS A 133 -6.59 -14.77 -2.90
CA LYS A 133 -7.12 -15.86 -3.73
C LYS A 133 -8.54 -16.26 -3.34
N ILE A 134 -8.81 -16.43 -2.03
CA ILE A 134 -10.12 -16.84 -1.53
C ILE A 134 -11.18 -15.76 -1.80
N ASN A 135 -10.83 -14.49 -1.64
CA ASN A 135 -11.75 -13.37 -1.77
C ASN A 135 -11.75 -12.72 -3.16
N ASN A 136 -10.99 -13.29 -4.11
CA ASN A 136 -10.84 -12.78 -5.47
C ASN A 136 -10.46 -11.29 -5.51
N ILE A 137 -9.50 -10.90 -4.66
CA ILE A 137 -8.98 -9.54 -4.58
C ILE A 137 -7.86 -9.39 -5.62
N GLU A 138 -7.91 -8.30 -6.37
CA GLU A 138 -6.91 -7.95 -7.37
C GLU A 138 -6.36 -6.56 -7.07
N PHE A 139 -5.16 -6.28 -7.58
CA PHE A 139 -4.67 -4.90 -7.67
C PHE A 139 -5.52 -4.13 -8.69
N LEU A 140 -5.63 -2.81 -8.54
CA LEU A 140 -6.44 -1.98 -9.42
C LEU A 140 -5.58 -1.23 -10.44
N THR A 141 -4.34 -0.89 -10.09
CA THR A 141 -3.45 -0.17 -11.02
C THR A 141 -2.84 -1.13 -12.05
N TYR A 142 -2.73 -0.67 -13.30
CA TYR A 142 -2.29 -1.51 -14.42
C TYR A 142 -0.93 -2.20 -14.16
N ASN A 143 0.06 -1.44 -13.68
CA ASN A 143 1.40 -1.96 -13.43
C ASN A 143 1.42 -3.05 -12.36
N ARG A 144 0.68 -2.85 -11.26
CA ARG A 144 0.60 -3.84 -10.18
C ARG A 144 -0.22 -5.05 -10.58
N ARG A 145 -1.28 -4.89 -11.38
CA ARG A 145 -2.00 -6.03 -11.99
C ARG A 145 -1.08 -6.87 -12.86
N LYS A 146 -0.29 -6.25 -13.74
CA LYS A 146 0.65 -6.95 -14.60
C LYS A 146 1.69 -7.73 -13.79
N GLN A 147 2.27 -7.08 -12.78
CA GLN A 147 3.22 -7.69 -11.86
C GLN A 147 2.63 -8.85 -11.05
N PHE A 148 1.43 -8.68 -10.51
CA PHE A 148 0.72 -9.71 -9.76
C PHE A 148 0.29 -10.87 -10.67
N PHE A 149 -0.08 -10.60 -11.92
CA PHE A 149 -0.37 -11.63 -12.92
C PHE A 149 0.85 -12.53 -13.17
N LEU A 150 2.04 -11.94 -13.38
CA LEU A 150 3.28 -12.71 -13.52
C LEU A 150 3.56 -13.56 -12.28
N PHE A 151 3.37 -12.99 -11.09
CA PHE A 151 3.47 -13.74 -9.83
C PHE A 151 2.52 -14.94 -9.80
N LYS A 152 1.23 -14.73 -10.05
CA LYS A 152 0.23 -15.80 -10.07
C LYS A 152 0.58 -16.88 -11.07
N TYR A 153 0.96 -16.49 -12.29
CA TYR A 153 1.35 -17.41 -13.36
C TYR A 153 2.49 -18.33 -12.93
N ILE A 154 3.54 -17.77 -12.30
CA ILE A 154 4.68 -18.55 -11.80
C ILE A 154 4.25 -19.54 -10.71
N ILE A 155 3.43 -19.10 -9.75
CA ILE A 155 3.00 -19.92 -8.63
C ILE A 155 2.05 -21.04 -9.08
N GLU A 156 1.05 -20.71 -9.89
CA GLU A 156 0.02 -21.65 -10.34
C GLU A 156 0.55 -22.72 -11.30
N ASN A 157 1.56 -22.38 -12.11
CA ASN A 157 2.24 -23.33 -13.00
C ASN A 157 3.48 -23.98 -12.36
N ASN A 158 3.75 -23.72 -11.07
CA ASN A 158 4.88 -24.27 -10.33
C ASN A 158 6.24 -24.07 -11.04
N ILE A 159 6.44 -22.90 -11.64
CA ILE A 159 7.68 -22.59 -12.38
C ILE A 159 8.79 -22.29 -11.38
N LYS A 160 9.87 -23.08 -11.45
CA LYS A 160 11.02 -22.96 -10.53
C LYS A 160 12.18 -22.19 -11.11
N HIS A 161 12.40 -22.32 -12.41
CA HIS A 161 13.57 -21.81 -13.11
C HIS A 161 13.21 -20.65 -14.03
N TRP A 162 14.05 -19.62 -14.05
CA TRP A 162 13.82 -18.41 -14.85
C TRP A 162 13.82 -18.70 -16.35
N GLU A 163 14.71 -19.60 -16.79
CA GLU A 163 14.85 -19.98 -18.20
C GLU A 163 13.59 -20.68 -18.76
N ASN A 164 12.69 -21.13 -17.88
CA ASN A 164 11.42 -21.72 -18.29
C ASN A 164 10.30 -20.66 -18.46
N LEU A 165 10.58 -19.37 -18.23
CA LEU A 165 9.62 -18.29 -18.45
C LEU A 165 9.72 -17.73 -19.87
N ASN A 166 8.61 -17.78 -20.58
CA ASN A 166 8.41 -17.00 -21.80
C ASN A 166 7.69 -15.69 -21.46
N LEU A 167 8.45 -14.62 -21.18
CA LEU A 167 7.88 -13.35 -20.73
C LEU A 167 6.98 -12.69 -21.79
N GLU A 168 7.29 -12.86 -23.07
CA GLU A 168 6.48 -12.31 -24.16
C GLU A 168 5.11 -13.00 -24.23
N GLU A 169 5.08 -14.33 -24.16
CA GLU A 169 3.84 -15.09 -24.11
C GLU A 169 3.01 -14.73 -22.88
N ILE A 170 3.65 -14.61 -21.71
CA ILE A 170 2.97 -14.23 -20.46
C ILE A 170 2.39 -12.81 -20.56
N ASP A 171 3.13 -11.87 -21.17
CA ASP A 171 2.65 -10.50 -21.39
C ASP A 171 1.46 -10.47 -22.35
N ASN A 172 1.50 -11.27 -23.43
CA ASN A 172 0.37 -11.42 -24.37
C ASN A 172 -0.86 -12.04 -23.68
N LEU A 173 -0.65 -13.04 -22.82
CA LEU A 173 -1.72 -13.63 -22.00
C LEU A 173 -2.31 -12.60 -21.02
N PHE A 174 -1.47 -11.78 -20.41
CA PHE A 174 -1.94 -10.68 -19.56
C PHE A 174 -2.80 -9.73 -20.38
N ILE A 175 -2.33 -9.21 -21.51
CA ILE A 175 -3.08 -8.25 -22.34
C ILE A 175 -4.44 -8.83 -22.76
N LYS A 176 -4.48 -10.12 -23.15
CA LYS A 176 -5.70 -10.83 -23.56
C LYS A 176 -6.69 -11.00 -22.40
N ASN A 177 -6.20 -11.33 -21.21
CA ASN A 177 -7.03 -11.66 -20.05
C ASN A 177 -7.23 -10.49 -19.08
N ASN A 178 -6.54 -9.36 -19.29
CA ASN A 178 -6.57 -8.22 -18.37
C ASN A 178 -7.97 -7.62 -18.34
N LYS A 179 -8.68 -7.82 -17.23
CA LYS A 179 -10.04 -7.33 -17.04
C LYS A 179 -10.06 -5.81 -17.13
N LYS A 180 -10.72 -5.26 -18.16
CA LYS A 180 -10.92 -3.81 -18.30
C LYS A 180 -12.11 -3.38 -17.44
N LEU A 181 -11.88 -3.28 -16.12
CA LEU A 181 -12.89 -2.80 -15.19
C LEU A 181 -13.23 -1.33 -15.51
N ASN A 182 -14.53 -1.04 -15.64
CA ASN A 182 -14.99 0.35 -15.66
C ASN A 182 -15.10 0.91 -14.24
N PHE A 183 -15.19 2.23 -14.11
CA PHE A 183 -15.24 2.88 -12.80
C PHE A 183 -16.41 2.42 -11.92
N HIS A 184 -17.59 2.11 -12.49
CA HIS A 184 -18.73 1.58 -11.74
C HIS A 184 -18.46 0.19 -11.16
N GLN A 185 -17.72 -0.66 -11.88
CA GLN A 185 -17.32 -1.97 -11.37
C GLN A 185 -16.29 -1.82 -10.26
N ILE A 186 -15.36 -0.86 -10.38
CA ILE A 186 -14.32 -0.61 -9.37
C ILE A 186 -14.93 -0.17 -8.04
N ILE A 187 -15.83 0.81 -8.05
CA ILE A 187 -16.45 1.32 -6.80
C ILE A 187 -17.28 0.28 -6.05
N ASN A 188 -17.79 -0.73 -6.78
CA ASN A 188 -18.63 -1.80 -6.24
C ASN A 188 -17.82 -3.01 -5.77
N LEU A 189 -16.49 -2.97 -5.84
CA LEU A 189 -15.66 -4.03 -5.27
C LEU A 189 -15.81 -4.03 -3.74
N PRO A 190 -15.95 -5.20 -3.09
CA PRO A 190 -16.20 -5.26 -1.64
C PRO A 190 -15.06 -4.67 -0.81
N TYR A 191 -13.85 -4.65 -1.35
CA TYR A 191 -12.65 -4.10 -0.72
C TYR A 191 -12.32 -2.66 -1.17
N PHE A 192 -13.14 -2.02 -2.02
CA PHE A 192 -12.80 -0.73 -2.63
C PHE A 192 -12.53 0.35 -1.59
N TYR A 193 -13.33 0.45 -0.52
CA TYR A 193 -13.13 1.47 0.51
C TYR A 193 -11.84 1.25 1.29
N ASN A 194 -11.53 0.01 1.68
CA ASN A 194 -10.28 -0.30 2.38
C ASN A 194 -9.06 -0.09 1.47
N TRP A 195 -9.17 -0.49 0.20
CA TRP A 195 -8.19 -0.18 -0.82
C TRP A 195 -7.99 1.34 -0.98
N LEU A 196 -9.06 2.13 -1.01
CA LEU A 196 -8.98 3.59 -1.17
C LEU A 196 -8.25 4.26 0.01
N ILE A 197 -8.42 3.76 1.24
CA ILE A 197 -7.63 4.22 2.40
C ILE A 197 -6.15 3.99 2.11
N GLY A 198 -5.77 2.77 1.74
CA GLY A 198 -4.40 2.40 1.43
C GLY A 198 -3.81 3.22 0.29
N PHE A 199 -4.58 3.37 -0.79
CA PHE A 199 -4.17 4.15 -1.95
C PHE A 199 -4.02 5.63 -1.61
N THR A 200 -4.82 6.16 -0.69
CA THR A 200 -4.68 7.54 -0.18
C THR A 200 -3.45 7.70 0.72
N ILE A 201 -3.08 6.66 1.48
CA ILE A 201 -1.83 6.65 2.27
C ILE A 201 -0.63 6.88 1.35
N ALA A 202 -0.59 6.22 0.19
CA ALA A 202 0.47 6.38 -0.81
C ALA A 202 0.33 7.67 -1.65
N GLU A 203 -0.78 7.82 -2.38
CA GLU A 203 -0.92 8.81 -3.48
C GLU A 203 -1.77 10.04 -3.10
N GLY A 204 -2.44 10.00 -1.95
CA GLY A 204 -3.30 11.09 -1.50
C GLY A 204 -2.51 12.28 -0.98
N SER A 205 -3.07 13.49 -1.08
CA SER A 205 -2.45 14.69 -0.53
C SER A 205 -3.50 15.61 0.08
N PHE A 206 -3.34 15.90 1.38
CA PHE A 206 -4.11 16.89 2.12
C PHE A 206 -3.26 18.14 2.30
N HIS A 207 -3.66 19.26 1.71
CA HIS A 207 -2.86 20.48 1.76
C HIS A 207 -3.72 21.74 1.73
N VAL A 208 -3.12 22.86 2.15
CA VAL A 208 -3.68 24.20 2.06
C VAL A 208 -2.83 24.97 1.05
N LYS A 209 -3.47 25.58 0.06
CA LYS A 209 -2.76 26.41 -0.93
C LYS A 209 -2.38 27.77 -0.34
N SER A 210 -1.48 28.49 -1.01
CA SER A 210 -1.06 29.85 -0.62
C SER A 210 -2.21 30.84 -0.47
N ASN A 211 -3.31 30.64 -1.19
CA ASN A 211 -4.54 31.44 -1.07
C ASN A 211 -5.45 31.02 0.12
N GLY A 212 -4.95 30.19 1.04
CA GLY A 212 -5.67 29.73 2.22
C GLY A 212 -6.74 28.66 1.97
N ARG A 213 -6.97 28.26 0.72
CA ARG A 213 -7.98 27.23 0.40
C ARG A 213 -7.43 25.83 0.68
N ALA A 214 -8.23 25.04 1.39
CA ALA A 214 -7.96 23.64 1.62
C ALA A 214 -8.25 22.81 0.35
N HIS A 215 -7.36 21.87 0.05
CA HIS A 215 -7.44 20.97 -1.09
C HIS A 215 -7.11 19.54 -0.68
N PHE A 216 -7.85 18.60 -1.28
CA PHE A 216 -7.48 17.19 -1.34
C PHE A 216 -7.18 16.82 -2.79
N SER A 217 -6.14 16.04 -3.04
CA SER A 217 -5.83 15.56 -4.39
C SER A 217 -5.27 14.15 -4.37
N ILE A 218 -5.54 13.40 -5.45
CA ILE A 218 -4.91 12.12 -5.76
C ILE A 218 -4.33 12.20 -7.17
N VAL A 219 -3.16 11.59 -7.35
CA VAL A 219 -2.45 11.51 -8.63
C VAL A 219 -2.22 10.05 -8.97
N GLN A 220 -2.31 9.69 -10.25
CA GLN A 220 -1.79 8.41 -10.71
C GLN A 220 -1.28 8.50 -12.16
N SER A 221 -0.15 7.85 -12.43
CA SER A 221 0.46 7.78 -13.76
C SER A 221 -0.07 6.60 -14.56
N GLY A 222 -0.09 6.71 -15.90
CA GLY A 222 -0.54 5.69 -16.84
C GLY A 222 -1.95 5.94 -17.38
N LEU A 223 -2.12 5.89 -18.71
CA LEU A 223 -3.44 6.06 -19.36
C LEU A 223 -4.41 4.95 -18.95
N GLU A 224 -3.85 3.77 -18.70
CA GLU A 224 -4.55 2.56 -18.29
C GLU A 224 -5.21 2.71 -16.91
N ASN A 225 -4.78 3.69 -16.11
CA ASN A 225 -5.29 3.97 -14.77
C ASN A 225 -6.44 4.99 -14.75
N TYR A 226 -6.90 5.47 -15.91
CA TYR A 226 -8.02 6.41 -15.99
C TYR A 226 -9.26 5.95 -15.22
N GLN A 227 -9.64 4.67 -15.35
CA GLN A 227 -10.85 4.14 -14.70
C GLN A 227 -10.74 4.13 -13.17
N VAL A 228 -9.52 3.92 -12.64
CA VAL A 228 -9.26 4.00 -11.19
C VAL A 228 -9.45 5.44 -10.71
N ILE A 229 -8.87 6.41 -11.40
CA ILE A 229 -9.00 7.83 -11.04
C ILE A 229 -10.44 8.32 -11.20
N LYS A 230 -11.14 7.88 -12.25
CA LYS A 230 -12.56 8.14 -12.47
C LYS A 230 -13.44 7.51 -11.37
N ALA A 231 -13.10 6.33 -10.86
CA ALA A 231 -13.81 5.68 -9.76
C ALA A 231 -13.70 6.49 -8.46
N ILE A 232 -12.50 6.95 -8.12
CA ILE A 232 -12.27 7.81 -6.94
C ILE A 232 -12.98 9.16 -7.10
N HIS A 233 -12.94 9.74 -8.30
CA HIS A 233 -13.68 10.97 -8.60
C HIS A 233 -15.18 10.77 -8.46
N TYR A 234 -15.72 9.66 -8.98
CA TYR A 234 -17.14 9.32 -8.85
C TYR A 234 -17.55 9.06 -7.40
N PHE A 235 -16.69 8.41 -6.61
CA PHE A 235 -16.94 8.22 -5.18
C PHE A 235 -17.16 9.56 -4.44
N ILE A 236 -16.37 10.59 -4.76
CA ILE A 236 -16.47 11.90 -4.09
C ILE A 236 -17.59 12.77 -4.67
N LYS A 237 -17.73 12.81 -6.00
CA LYS A 237 -18.67 13.72 -6.71
C LYS A 237 -20.04 13.12 -6.94
N GLY A 238 -20.20 11.81 -6.77
CA GLY A 238 -21.42 11.08 -7.08
C GLY A 238 -21.83 11.22 -8.57
N PRO A 239 -23.14 11.21 -8.86
CA PRO A 239 -23.67 11.26 -10.23
C PRO A 239 -23.22 12.47 -11.06
N LEU A 240 -22.88 13.60 -10.42
CA LEU A 240 -22.35 14.79 -11.11
C LEU A 240 -21.06 14.50 -11.89
N SER A 241 -20.33 13.46 -11.50
CA SER A 241 -19.11 13.06 -12.20
C SER A 241 -19.33 12.27 -13.47
N LEU A 242 -20.53 11.73 -13.76
CA LEU A 242 -20.75 10.81 -14.88
C LEU A 242 -20.22 11.40 -16.20
N GLN A 243 -20.61 12.64 -16.48
CA GLN A 243 -20.25 13.37 -17.68
C GLN A 243 -18.87 14.05 -17.60
N HIS A 244 -18.26 14.10 -16.40
CA HIS A 244 -17.00 14.81 -16.20
C HIS A 244 -15.81 14.02 -16.77
N VAL A 245 -15.18 14.52 -17.83
CA VAL A 245 -13.99 13.91 -18.41
C VAL A 245 -12.74 14.41 -17.70
N ILE A 246 -12.02 13.50 -17.04
CA ILE A 246 -10.74 13.80 -16.39
C ILE A 246 -9.65 13.75 -17.46
N LYS A 247 -9.11 14.90 -17.82
CA LYS A 247 -7.99 15.00 -18.75
C LYS A 247 -6.67 14.76 -18.00
N PRO A 248 -5.68 14.09 -18.61
CA PRO A 248 -4.36 13.99 -18.01
C PRO A 248 -3.71 15.38 -17.95
N GLU A 249 -2.98 15.68 -16.89
CA GLU A 249 -2.26 16.95 -16.75
C GLU A 249 -1.11 17.01 -17.77
N ASN A 250 -0.25 15.98 -17.79
CA ASN A 250 0.96 15.91 -18.62
C ASN A 250 1.12 14.49 -19.22
N PHE A 251 2.37 13.98 -19.37
CA PHE A 251 2.81 12.64 -19.85
C PHE A 251 2.03 11.44 -19.25
N LYS A 252 0.73 11.34 -19.54
CA LYS A 252 -0.17 10.28 -19.07
C LYS A 252 -0.38 10.25 -17.55
N VAL A 253 -0.34 11.40 -16.88
CA VAL A 253 -0.62 11.51 -15.44
C VAL A 253 -2.01 12.09 -15.24
N TYR A 254 -2.86 11.40 -14.50
CA TYR A 254 -4.16 11.92 -14.08
C TYR A 254 -4.08 12.48 -12.67
N ARG A 255 -4.64 13.67 -12.47
CA ARG A 255 -4.88 14.26 -11.15
C ARG A 255 -6.35 14.57 -11.00
N ILE A 256 -6.87 14.28 -9.82
CA ILE A 256 -8.15 14.82 -9.35
C ILE A 256 -7.88 15.67 -8.13
N SER A 257 -8.58 16.79 -8.01
CA SER A 257 -8.43 17.74 -6.92
C SER A 257 -9.79 18.28 -6.49
N PHE A 258 -9.99 18.38 -5.20
CA PHE A 258 -11.24 18.77 -4.57
C PHE A 258 -11.00 19.90 -3.59
N SER A 259 -11.84 20.93 -3.66
CA SER A 259 -11.78 22.09 -2.75
C SER A 259 -13.13 22.69 -2.43
N SER A 260 -14.23 22.17 -3.00
CA SER A 260 -15.56 22.64 -2.62
C SER A 260 -15.93 22.10 -1.25
N LYS A 261 -16.67 22.87 -0.46
CA LYS A 261 -17.09 22.48 0.89
C LYS A 261 -17.76 21.10 0.93
N ILE A 262 -18.61 20.80 -0.05
CA ILE A 262 -19.33 19.52 -0.16
C ILE A 262 -18.35 18.36 -0.34
N ASP A 263 -17.39 18.49 -1.27
CA ASP A 263 -16.41 17.42 -1.51
C ASP A 263 -15.55 17.19 -0.27
N LEU A 264 -15.08 18.28 0.38
CA LEU A 264 -14.23 18.19 1.56
C LEU A 264 -14.96 17.54 2.74
N ASP A 265 -16.26 17.82 2.92
CA ASP A 265 -17.09 17.19 3.96
C ASP A 265 -17.24 15.67 3.73
N ILE A 266 -17.44 15.23 2.48
CA ILE A 266 -17.46 13.81 2.11
C ILE A 266 -16.12 13.14 2.44
N ILE A 267 -15.02 13.79 2.07
CA ILE A 267 -13.66 13.29 2.32
C ILE A 267 -13.36 13.18 3.82
N ILE A 268 -13.71 14.21 4.60
CA ILE A 268 -13.54 14.20 6.06
C ILE A 268 -14.35 13.08 6.69
N LYS A 269 -15.66 13.00 6.39
CA LYS A 269 -16.53 11.93 6.91
C LYS A 269 -16.04 10.53 6.56
N PHE A 270 -15.50 10.36 5.35
CA PHE A 270 -14.95 9.08 4.94
C PHE A 270 -13.75 8.69 5.82
N PHE A 271 -12.74 9.55 5.97
CA PHE A 271 -11.51 9.24 6.69
C PHE A 271 -11.63 9.32 8.23
N GLU A 272 -12.67 9.97 8.75
CA GLU A 272 -13.02 9.87 10.18
C GLU A 272 -13.55 8.49 10.55
N ASN A 273 -14.40 7.91 9.68
CA ASN A 273 -14.92 6.56 9.86
C ASN A 273 -13.91 5.48 9.44
N ASN A 274 -12.87 5.86 8.70
CA ASN A 274 -11.88 4.97 8.11
C ASN A 274 -10.47 5.49 8.32
N GLN A 275 -9.85 5.02 9.41
CA GLN A 275 -8.59 5.56 9.90
C GLN A 275 -7.43 5.35 8.92
N LEU A 276 -6.85 6.48 8.48
CA LEU A 276 -5.55 6.54 7.82
C LEU A 276 -4.41 6.14 8.78
N LEU A 277 -3.27 5.72 8.24
CA LEU A 277 -2.09 5.32 9.00
C LEU A 277 -0.88 6.22 8.66
N GLY A 278 0.14 6.18 9.53
CA GLY A 278 1.41 6.86 9.32
C GLY A 278 1.30 8.38 9.21
N LEU A 279 2.24 8.99 8.47
CA LEU A 279 2.25 10.44 8.29
C LEU A 279 1.04 10.97 7.52
N LYS A 280 0.39 10.14 6.68
CA LYS A 280 -0.84 10.54 5.99
C LYS A 280 -1.95 10.87 6.98
N LYS A 281 -2.05 10.12 8.08
CA LYS A 281 -2.99 10.40 9.16
C LYS A 281 -2.72 11.76 9.79
N LEU A 282 -1.47 12.04 10.14
CA LEU A 282 -1.08 13.34 10.71
C LEU A 282 -1.37 14.49 9.74
N GLN A 283 -1.08 14.29 8.44
CA GLN A 283 -1.40 15.25 7.40
C GLN A 283 -2.90 15.54 7.33
N PHE A 284 -3.73 14.49 7.37
CA PHE A 284 -5.19 14.61 7.38
C PHE A 284 -5.69 15.32 8.64
N ASP A 285 -5.22 14.96 9.83
CA ASP A 285 -5.66 15.54 11.10
C ASP A 285 -5.35 17.05 11.17
N ASN A 286 -4.16 17.44 10.74
CA ASN A 286 -3.76 18.85 10.67
C ASN A 286 -4.59 19.62 9.64
N TRP A 287 -4.79 19.05 8.46
CA TRP A 287 -5.60 19.64 7.40
C TRP A 287 -7.08 19.78 7.78
N LYS A 288 -7.64 18.77 8.44
CA LYS A 288 -9.00 18.78 8.99
C LYS A 288 -9.14 19.84 10.07
N SER A 289 -8.19 19.93 11.00
CA SER A 289 -8.17 20.95 12.05
C SER A 289 -8.10 22.36 11.45
N TYR A 290 -7.28 22.54 10.41
CA TYR A 290 -7.22 23.80 9.65
C TYR A 290 -8.58 24.12 9.01
N ILE A 291 -9.23 23.15 8.37
CA ILE A 291 -10.56 23.34 7.79
C ILE A 291 -11.55 23.75 8.87
N PHE A 292 -11.61 23.08 10.01
CA PHE A 292 -12.56 23.47 11.07
C PHE A 292 -12.24 24.83 11.69
N SER A 293 -10.96 25.23 11.72
CA SER A 293 -10.54 26.53 12.26
C SER A 293 -10.77 27.69 11.28
N ASN A 294 -10.62 27.47 9.97
CA ASN A 294 -10.71 28.51 8.93
C ASN A 294 -12.00 28.45 8.07
N ASN A 295 -12.72 27.32 8.07
CA ASN A 295 -14.06 27.14 7.48
C ASN A 295 -15.12 26.92 8.57
N ILE A 296 -15.77 27.99 9.04
CA ILE A 296 -17.21 28.17 8.79
C ILE A 296 -18.05 26.88 9.01
N ILE A 297 -17.97 26.29 10.21
CA ILE A 297 -19.06 25.57 10.89
C ILE A 297 -19.01 26.06 12.34
N LYS A 298 -19.97 26.89 12.73
CA LYS A 298 -20.19 27.30 14.12
C LYS A 298 -20.63 26.08 14.94
N HIS A 299 -19.72 25.23 15.38
CA HIS A 299 -19.96 24.44 16.57
C HIS A 299 -19.14 25.04 17.70
N LYS A 300 -19.83 25.54 18.73
CA LYS A 300 -19.23 25.93 20.01
C LYS A 300 -18.38 24.74 20.49
N ALA A 301 -17.07 24.86 20.42
CA ALA A 301 -16.21 23.95 21.16
C ALA A 301 -16.29 24.32 22.66
N PRO A 302 -16.34 23.34 23.56
CA PRO A 302 -16.26 23.59 25.00
C PRO A 302 -14.87 24.15 25.34
N ASN A 303 -14.85 25.13 26.25
CA ASN A 303 -13.63 25.76 26.73
C ASN A 303 -12.66 24.72 27.31
N ILE A 304 -11.58 24.43 26.57
CA ILE A 304 -10.42 23.74 27.14
C ILE A 304 -9.31 24.78 27.23
N ASN A 305 -9.07 25.24 28.46
CA ASN A 305 -7.91 26.07 28.79
C ASN A 305 -6.65 25.21 28.68
N LEU A 306 -5.87 25.40 27.62
CA LEU A 306 -4.51 24.93 27.56
C LEU A 306 -3.61 25.93 28.30
N THR A 307 -3.35 25.67 29.58
CA THR A 307 -2.29 26.35 30.31
C THR A 307 -0.95 26.05 29.65
N LYS A 308 -0.28 27.12 29.20
CA LYS A 308 1.07 27.12 28.67
C LYS A 308 2.03 26.48 29.68
N ILE A 309 2.58 25.31 29.36
CA ILE A 309 3.82 24.85 29.96
C ILE A 309 4.94 25.39 29.06
N SER A 310 5.41 26.59 29.38
CA SER A 310 6.69 27.09 28.87
C SER A 310 7.79 26.66 29.81
N ASN A 311 8.71 25.85 29.28
CA ASN A 311 10.03 25.59 29.85
C ASN A 311 10.72 26.91 30.22
N SER A 312 10.98 27.10 31.51
CA SER A 312 11.99 28.05 32.00
C SER A 312 13.08 27.26 32.71
N LEU A 313 14.10 26.88 31.95
CA LEU A 313 15.39 26.43 32.49
C LEU A 313 16.46 27.26 31.78
N SER A 314 16.70 28.46 32.30
CA SER A 314 18.01 29.09 32.20
C SER A 314 18.15 30.18 33.28
N THR A 315 19.35 30.20 33.87
CA THR A 315 19.93 31.23 34.75
C THR A 315 19.51 31.23 36.22
N LYS A 316 20.30 30.53 37.04
CA LYS A 316 21.15 31.10 38.12
C LYS A 316 21.77 29.96 38.92
N ASN A 317 23.10 29.89 38.92
CA ASN A 317 23.89 29.37 40.03
C ASN A 317 25.29 29.99 39.92
N ASN A 318 25.45 31.14 40.59
CA ASN A 318 26.74 31.60 41.06
C ASN A 318 27.03 30.84 42.37
N CYS A 319 28.12 30.09 42.42
CA CYS A 319 28.78 29.72 43.66
C CYS A 319 30.27 29.95 43.45
N GLU A 320 30.73 31.04 44.05
CA GLU A 320 32.14 31.35 44.28
C GLU A 320 32.73 30.29 45.21
N ILE A 321 33.83 29.66 44.81
CA ILE A 321 34.82 29.11 45.73
C ILE A 321 36.18 29.54 45.18
N SER A 322 36.75 30.54 45.84
CA SER A 322 38.14 30.97 45.72
C SER A 322 39.05 29.94 46.38
N ASN A 323 40.02 29.41 45.63
CA ASN A 323 41.23 28.83 46.19
C ASN A 323 42.42 29.70 45.78
N ASN A 324 43.02 30.33 46.78
CA ASN A 324 44.31 30.99 46.72
C ASN A 324 45.40 29.91 46.64
N GLU A 325 46.27 29.99 45.64
CA GLU A 325 47.62 29.45 45.73
C GLU A 325 48.64 30.59 45.81
N THR A 326 49.50 30.45 46.80
CA THR A 326 50.59 31.31 47.26
C THR A 326 51.73 31.43 46.25
N SER A 327 52.32 32.62 46.17
CA SER A 327 53.65 32.86 45.61
C SER A 327 54.53 33.54 46.66
N ASN A 328 55.54 32.79 47.14
CA ASN A 328 56.90 33.23 47.47
C ASN A 328 57.09 34.62 48.12
N ARG A 329 57.32 34.64 49.44
CA ARG A 329 58.59 35.07 50.08
C ARG A 329 58.54 34.93 51.59
#